data_AF-A0A979FIE2-F1
#
_entry.id   AF-A0A979FIE2-F1
#
_cell.length_a   1.000
_cell.length_b   1.000
_cell.length_c   1.000
_cell.angle_alpha   90.00
_cell.angle_beta   90.00
_cell.angle_gamma   90.00
#
_symmetry.space_group_name_H-M   'P 1'
#
loop_
_entity.id
_entity.type
_entity.pdbx_description
1 polymer ?
#
loop_
_entity_poly.entity_id
_entity_poly.type
_entity_poly.pdbx_seq_one_letter_code
_entity_poly.pdbx_strand_id
1 'polypeptide(L)'
;MGFVEDELQEIKAMVEKHITGSKLEACIPAMNYPAANILVELKSRHISQKLLDGLANLSEKEAKKILGKPQILHVLKFVRNFIDENPLCCCSEEISELKQKIARPSDEIKLKQKTSSILVITMEGEYSCKYNITVPEDYPDTRVSLTEVSSSYPPVVRRWLLAQAQELARQCVEPPTRCRPGAPPFVVKPSLLPVVKFLLEAVHSIPAAVCGVCCRTCLPPHPQDVPSSEDDPLSVERVYCGHFYHHACLDTYIKTPPFAGGKTCHSCSLKIYHDKWKLSPALVEARWAHKQARQRELDEAIDFFA
;
A
#
# COMPACT_ATOMS: atom_id res chain seq x y z
N MET A 1 -27.50 -13.82 -42.22
CA MET A 1 -27.75 -14.20 -40.81
C MET A 1 -26.84 -15.34 -40.36
N GLY A 2 -26.58 -16.37 -41.18
CA GLY A 2 -25.68 -17.49 -40.82
C GLY A 2 -24.30 -17.11 -40.23
N PHE A 3 -23.54 -16.19 -40.85
CA PHE A 3 -22.23 -15.77 -40.32
C PHE A 3 -22.27 -15.22 -38.88
N VAL A 4 -23.33 -14.50 -38.52
CA VAL A 4 -23.48 -13.93 -37.18
C VAL A 4 -23.88 -15.02 -36.19
N GLU A 5 -24.77 -15.94 -36.59
CA GLU A 5 -25.17 -17.08 -35.76
C GLU A 5 -23.99 -18.02 -35.47
N ASP A 6 -23.16 -18.29 -36.48
CA ASP A 6 -21.95 -19.11 -36.34
C ASP A 6 -20.95 -18.47 -35.37
N GLU A 7 -20.67 -17.18 -35.52
CA GLU A 7 -19.78 -16.45 -34.60
C GLU A 7 -20.37 -16.38 -33.18
N LEU A 8 -21.67 -16.15 -33.03
CA LEU A 8 -22.34 -16.14 -31.71
C LEU A 8 -22.27 -17.51 -31.01
N GLN A 9 -22.39 -18.60 -31.77
CA GLN A 9 -22.24 -19.96 -31.24
C GLN A 9 -20.81 -20.20 -30.72
N GLU A 10 -19.79 -19.78 -31.48
CA GLU A 10 -18.38 -19.87 -31.07
C GLU A 10 -18.07 -18.98 -29.85
N ILE A 11 -18.62 -17.77 -29.81
CA ILE A 11 -18.48 -16.84 -28.67
C ILE A 11 -19.07 -17.47 -27.42
N LYS A 12 -20.28 -18.04 -27.52
CA LYS A 12 -20.93 -18.70 -26.38
C LYS A 12 -20.05 -19.82 -25.82
N ALA A 13 -19.47 -20.64 -26.68
CA ALA A 13 -18.53 -21.69 -26.28
C ALA A 13 -17.22 -21.15 -25.65
N MET A 14 -16.74 -19.98 -26.06
CA MET A 14 -15.55 -19.34 -25.49
C MET A 14 -15.82 -18.69 -24.12
N VAL A 15 -16.96 -18.01 -23.98
CA VAL A 15 -17.36 -17.25 -22.79
C VAL A 15 -17.73 -18.16 -21.62
N GLU A 16 -18.44 -19.27 -21.87
CA GLU A 16 -18.82 -20.25 -20.84
C GLU A 16 -17.62 -20.86 -20.09
N LYS A 17 -16.40 -20.73 -20.62
CA LYS A 17 -15.18 -21.33 -20.04
C LYS A 17 -14.31 -20.38 -19.18
N HIS A 18 -14.46 -19.06 -19.25
CA HIS A 18 -13.33 -18.18 -18.89
C HIS A 18 -13.60 -16.94 -18.03
N ILE A 19 -14.83 -16.55 -17.70
CA ILE A 19 -15.03 -15.23 -17.08
C ILE A 19 -15.89 -15.29 -15.81
N THR A 20 -15.23 -15.23 -14.66
CA THR A 20 -15.83 -14.91 -13.36
C THR A 20 -15.64 -13.42 -13.06
N GLY A 21 -16.72 -12.71 -12.73
CA GLY A 21 -16.68 -11.34 -12.17
C GLY A 21 -16.62 -10.16 -13.17
N SER A 22 -16.07 -10.33 -14.38
CA SER A 22 -15.98 -9.23 -15.36
C SER A 22 -17.10 -9.28 -16.40
N LYS A 23 -18.06 -8.36 -16.34
CA LYS A 23 -19.03 -8.14 -17.44
C LYS A 23 -18.50 -7.08 -18.39
N LEU A 24 -17.73 -7.50 -19.39
CA LEU A 24 -17.49 -6.67 -20.57
C LEU A 24 -18.65 -6.91 -21.54
N GLU A 25 -19.53 -5.93 -21.69
CA GLU A 25 -20.64 -6.02 -22.65
C GLU A 25 -20.23 -5.34 -23.96
N ALA A 26 -20.33 -6.07 -25.08
CA ALA A 26 -20.02 -5.59 -26.42
C ALA A 26 -21.30 -5.48 -27.26
N CYS A 27 -21.62 -4.29 -27.77
CA CYS A 27 -22.76 -4.08 -28.67
C CYS A 27 -22.27 -3.85 -30.11
N ILE A 28 -22.77 -4.65 -31.06
CA ILE A 28 -22.35 -4.62 -32.47
C ILE A 28 -23.58 -4.49 -33.39
N PRO A 29 -23.84 -3.32 -34.00
CA PRO A 29 -24.89 -3.16 -35.00
C PRO A 29 -24.47 -3.77 -36.34
N ALA A 30 -25.33 -4.64 -36.91
CA ALA A 30 -25.00 -5.51 -38.05
C ALA A 30 -25.75 -5.16 -39.36
N MET A 31 -25.99 -3.88 -39.64
CA MET A 31 -26.58 -3.47 -40.93
C MET A 31 -25.53 -3.67 -42.04
N ASN A 32 -25.84 -4.50 -43.05
CA ASN A 32 -24.95 -4.87 -44.16
C ASN A 32 -23.68 -5.64 -43.75
N TYR A 33 -23.72 -6.39 -42.66
CA TYR A 33 -22.65 -7.30 -42.27
C TYR A 33 -22.50 -8.48 -43.25
N PRO A 34 -21.27 -8.93 -43.63
CA PRO A 34 -19.95 -8.45 -43.21
C PRO A 34 -19.34 -7.34 -44.09
N ALA A 35 -20.11 -6.76 -45.01
CA ALA A 35 -19.60 -5.75 -45.94
C ALA A 35 -19.36 -4.38 -45.29
N ALA A 36 -20.14 -4.04 -44.26
CA ALA A 36 -19.95 -2.85 -43.45
C ALA A 36 -19.01 -3.12 -42.25
N ASN A 37 -18.38 -2.05 -41.76
CA ASN A 37 -17.58 -2.11 -40.55
C ASN A 37 -18.50 -2.23 -39.33
N ILE A 38 -18.13 -3.07 -38.37
CA ILE A 38 -18.82 -3.13 -37.08
C ILE A 38 -18.50 -1.89 -36.23
N LEU A 39 -19.50 -1.43 -35.47
CA LEU A 39 -19.29 -0.50 -34.36
C LEU A 39 -19.14 -1.31 -33.08
N VAL A 40 -18.31 -0.84 -32.17
CA VAL A 40 -18.00 -1.56 -30.93
C VAL A 40 -18.25 -0.64 -29.75
N GLU A 41 -19.25 -0.95 -28.93
CA GLU A 41 -19.45 -0.30 -27.63
C GLU A 41 -19.03 -1.27 -26.53
N LEU A 42 -18.09 -0.89 -25.66
CA LEU A 42 -17.64 -1.69 -24.53
C LEU A 42 -18.10 -1.07 -23.21
N LYS A 43 -18.70 -1.86 -22.34
CA LYS A 43 -19.10 -1.45 -20.98
C LYS A 43 -18.44 -2.32 -19.92
N SER A 44 -17.99 -1.70 -18.83
CA SER A 44 -17.45 -2.40 -17.66
C SER A 44 -17.76 -1.60 -16.39
N ARG A 45 -17.87 -2.31 -15.27
CA ARG A 45 -18.03 -1.68 -13.94
C ARG A 45 -16.73 -1.18 -13.34
N HIS A 46 -15.60 -1.76 -13.76
CA HIS A 46 -14.30 -1.57 -13.10
C HIS A 46 -13.23 -0.98 -14.03
N ILE A 47 -13.50 -0.89 -15.33
CA ILE A 47 -12.60 -0.27 -16.31
C ILE A 47 -13.10 1.13 -16.62
N SER A 48 -12.17 2.10 -16.68
CA SER A 48 -12.49 3.49 -17.00
C SER A 48 -13.14 3.65 -18.37
N GLN A 49 -14.09 4.58 -18.46
CA GLN A 49 -14.74 4.90 -19.74
C GLN A 49 -13.72 5.32 -20.80
N LYS A 50 -12.70 6.10 -20.40
CA LYS A 50 -11.63 6.52 -21.31
C LYS A 50 -10.87 5.35 -21.93
N LEU A 51 -10.57 4.30 -21.15
CA LEU A 51 -9.90 3.12 -21.66
C LEU A 51 -10.85 2.27 -22.52
N LEU A 52 -12.12 2.14 -22.13
CA LEU A 52 -13.15 1.45 -22.92
C LEU A 52 -13.34 2.11 -24.29
N ASP A 53 -13.46 3.44 -24.34
CA ASP A 53 -13.58 4.21 -25.58
C ASP A 53 -12.33 4.05 -26.45
N GLY A 54 -11.14 4.07 -25.83
CA GLY A 54 -9.88 3.82 -26.54
C GLY A 54 -9.83 2.42 -27.16
N LEU A 55 -10.21 1.40 -26.40
CA LEU A 55 -10.22 0.00 -26.85
C LEU A 55 -11.29 -0.26 -27.90
N ALA A 56 -12.47 0.36 -27.78
CA ALA A 56 -13.52 0.36 -28.79
C ALA A 56 -13.00 0.91 -30.12
N ASN A 57 -12.39 2.11 -30.09
CA ASN A 57 -11.80 2.73 -31.28
C ASN A 57 -10.69 1.87 -31.93
N LEU A 58 -9.88 1.17 -31.13
CA LEU A 58 -8.89 0.23 -31.66
C LEU A 58 -9.54 -1.00 -32.28
N SER A 59 -10.58 -1.53 -31.64
CA SER A 59 -11.34 -2.69 -32.12
C SER A 59 -12.01 -2.41 -33.46
N GLU A 60 -12.62 -1.23 -33.63
CA GLU A 60 -13.22 -0.81 -34.90
C GLU A 60 -12.20 -0.63 -36.02
N LYS A 61 -10.97 -0.21 -35.68
CA LYS A 61 -9.85 -0.14 -36.65
C LYS A 61 -9.38 -1.53 -37.08
N GLU A 62 -9.31 -2.49 -36.16
CA GLU A 62 -8.97 -3.88 -36.49
C GLU A 62 -10.05 -4.52 -37.35
N ALA A 63 -11.34 -4.31 -37.03
CA ALA A 63 -12.46 -4.79 -37.84
C ALA A 63 -12.40 -4.28 -39.29
N LYS A 64 -12.04 -2.99 -39.47
CA LYS A 64 -11.96 -2.36 -40.79
C LYS A 64 -10.92 -3.02 -41.72
N LYS A 65 -9.92 -3.71 -41.17
CA LYS A 65 -8.89 -4.41 -41.98
C LYS A 65 -9.43 -5.66 -42.67
N ILE A 66 -10.55 -6.21 -42.19
CA ILE A 66 -11.13 -7.47 -42.65
C ILE A 66 -12.56 -7.29 -43.18
N LEU A 67 -12.85 -6.10 -43.75
CA LEU A 67 -14.13 -5.83 -44.42
C LEU A 67 -14.45 -6.90 -45.47
N GLY A 68 -15.73 -7.28 -45.54
CA GLY A 68 -16.21 -8.36 -46.39
C GLY A 68 -16.01 -9.77 -45.82
N LYS A 69 -15.35 -9.91 -44.66
CA LYS A 69 -15.22 -11.17 -43.91
C LYS A 69 -15.86 -11.04 -42.52
N PRO A 70 -16.16 -12.17 -41.85
CA PRO A 70 -16.63 -12.14 -40.48
C PRO A 70 -15.62 -11.42 -39.54
N GLN A 71 -16.10 -10.42 -38.80
CA GLN A 71 -15.32 -9.51 -37.96
C GLN A 71 -15.50 -9.74 -36.46
N ILE A 72 -16.67 -10.23 -36.02
CA ILE A 72 -17.07 -10.23 -34.61
C ILE A 72 -16.08 -11.04 -33.77
N LEU A 73 -15.79 -12.27 -34.20
CA LEU A 73 -14.89 -13.15 -33.47
C LEU A 73 -13.46 -12.60 -33.45
N HIS A 74 -13.03 -11.94 -34.53
CA HIS A 74 -11.70 -11.33 -34.61
C HIS A 74 -11.56 -10.19 -33.60
N VAL A 75 -12.56 -9.31 -33.52
CA VAL A 75 -12.60 -8.23 -32.54
C VAL A 75 -12.66 -8.76 -31.11
N LEU A 76 -13.49 -9.77 -30.83
CA LEU A 76 -13.57 -10.31 -29.47
C LEU A 76 -12.29 -11.01 -29.05
N LYS A 77 -11.61 -11.72 -29.95
CA LYS A 77 -10.26 -12.27 -29.71
C LYS A 77 -9.25 -11.16 -29.46
N PHE A 78 -9.29 -10.09 -30.24
CA PHE A 78 -8.43 -8.92 -30.04
C PHE A 78 -8.65 -8.29 -28.66
N VAL A 79 -9.89 -8.01 -28.28
CA VAL A 79 -10.25 -7.43 -26.97
C VAL A 79 -9.82 -8.34 -25.83
N ARG A 80 -10.10 -9.65 -25.92
CA ARG A 80 -9.67 -10.62 -24.93
C ARG A 80 -8.16 -10.65 -24.77
N ASN A 81 -7.42 -10.79 -25.88
CA ASN A 81 -5.96 -10.81 -25.86
C ASN A 81 -5.40 -9.50 -25.28
N PHE A 82 -6.00 -8.36 -25.60
CA PHE A 82 -5.59 -7.07 -25.03
C PHE A 82 -5.74 -7.06 -23.51
N ILE A 83 -6.85 -7.55 -22.97
CA ILE A 83 -7.08 -7.60 -21.51
C ILE A 83 -6.13 -8.61 -20.86
N ASP A 84 -5.96 -9.80 -21.44
CA ASP A 84 -5.07 -10.86 -20.96
C ASP A 84 -3.60 -10.39 -20.93
N GLU A 85 -3.18 -9.59 -21.91
CA GLU A 85 -1.83 -9.01 -21.98
C GLU A 85 -1.65 -7.77 -21.09
N ASN A 86 -2.74 -7.15 -20.63
CA ASN A 86 -2.73 -5.89 -19.86
C ASN A 86 -3.64 -5.95 -18.61
N PRO A 87 -3.40 -6.86 -17.66
CA PRO A 87 -4.27 -7.03 -16.49
C PRO A 87 -4.34 -5.79 -15.58
N LEU A 88 -3.35 -4.89 -15.63
CA LEU A 88 -3.36 -3.64 -14.86
C LEU A 88 -4.35 -2.58 -15.42
N CYS A 89 -5.07 -2.88 -16.51
CA CYS A 89 -6.10 -2.00 -17.04
C CYS A 89 -7.21 -1.69 -16.03
N CYS A 90 -7.51 -2.63 -15.12
CA CYS A 90 -8.51 -2.46 -14.04
C CYS A 90 -8.17 -1.34 -13.05
N CYS A 91 -6.89 -0.99 -12.89
CA CYS A 91 -6.42 0.10 -12.02
C CYS A 91 -5.73 1.21 -12.83
N SER A 92 -6.07 1.35 -14.12
CA SER A 92 -5.44 2.30 -15.03
C SER A 92 -5.58 3.77 -14.62
N GLU A 93 -6.71 4.13 -13.98
CA GLU A 93 -6.91 5.48 -13.43
C GLU A 93 -5.98 5.76 -12.26
N GLU A 94 -5.92 4.84 -11.28
CA GLU A 94 -4.99 4.94 -10.15
C GLU A 94 -3.54 5.02 -10.62
N ILE A 95 -3.15 4.22 -11.61
CA ILE A 95 -1.81 4.27 -12.20
C ILE A 95 -1.54 5.64 -12.85
N SER A 96 -2.52 6.18 -13.57
CA SER A 96 -2.39 7.48 -14.23
C SER A 96 -2.23 8.59 -13.19
N GLU A 97 -3.03 8.55 -12.13
CA GLU A 97 -2.95 9.49 -11.02
C GLU A 97 -1.63 9.36 -10.26
N LEU A 98 -1.15 8.13 -10.01
CA LEU A 98 0.16 7.89 -9.41
C LEU A 98 1.27 8.49 -10.25
N LYS A 99 1.28 8.26 -11.56
CA LYS A 99 2.29 8.85 -12.46
C LYS A 99 2.30 10.38 -12.46
N GLN A 100 1.14 11.02 -12.25
CA GLN A 100 1.05 12.47 -12.10
C GLN A 100 1.55 12.96 -10.73
N LYS A 101 1.37 12.14 -9.69
CA LYS A 101 1.69 12.48 -8.29
C LYS A 101 3.07 12.00 -7.81
N ILE A 102 3.83 11.26 -8.61
CA ILE A 102 5.25 11.00 -8.35
C ILE A 102 5.96 12.36 -8.34
N ALA A 103 6.19 12.89 -7.14
CA ALA A 103 6.69 14.24 -6.95
C ALA A 103 8.20 14.35 -7.12
N ARG A 104 8.93 13.23 -6.93
CA ARG A 104 10.39 13.23 -6.87
C ARG A 104 11.01 12.40 -8.00
N PRO A 105 12.08 12.87 -8.65
CA PRO A 105 12.82 12.10 -9.65
C PRO A 105 13.46 10.82 -9.09
N SER A 106 13.62 10.73 -7.77
CA SER A 106 14.20 9.60 -7.05
C SER A 106 13.24 8.41 -6.90
N ASP A 107 11.94 8.63 -7.13
CA ASP A 107 10.93 7.59 -7.03
C ASP A 107 10.63 7.01 -8.40
N GLU A 108 10.48 5.69 -8.47
CA GLU A 108 10.24 4.97 -9.72
C GLU A 108 9.09 3.97 -9.54
N ILE A 109 8.14 4.00 -10.47
CA ILE A 109 7.03 3.03 -10.55
C ILE A 109 7.15 2.24 -11.85
N LYS A 110 7.45 0.94 -11.76
CA LYS A 110 7.51 0.02 -12.91
C LYS A 110 6.26 -0.86 -12.95
N LEU A 111 5.56 -0.83 -14.08
CA LEU A 111 4.41 -1.69 -14.33
C LEU A 111 4.88 -3.04 -14.87
N LYS A 112 4.38 -4.14 -14.30
CA LYS A 112 4.65 -5.51 -14.75
C LYS A 112 3.33 -6.18 -15.13
N GLN A 113 2.94 -6.01 -16.39
CA GLN A 113 1.67 -6.54 -16.91
C GLN A 113 1.57 -8.07 -16.74
N LYS A 114 2.58 -8.83 -17.16
CA LYS A 114 2.54 -10.31 -17.10
C LYS A 114 2.30 -10.90 -15.71
N THR A 115 2.72 -10.20 -14.65
CA THR A 115 2.57 -10.65 -13.26
C THR A 115 1.45 -9.91 -12.53
N SER A 116 0.67 -9.08 -13.24
CA SER A 116 -0.34 -8.19 -12.65
C SER A 116 0.21 -7.43 -11.43
N SER A 117 1.41 -6.85 -11.56
CA SER A 117 2.06 -6.22 -10.41
C SER A 117 2.73 -4.90 -10.74
N ILE A 118 2.93 -4.08 -9.71
CA ILE A 118 3.54 -2.77 -9.77
C ILE A 118 4.70 -2.78 -8.79
N LEU A 119 5.88 -2.44 -9.30
CA LEU A 119 7.09 -2.31 -8.50
C LEU A 119 7.28 -0.83 -8.15
N VAL A 120 7.20 -0.52 -6.86
CA VAL A 120 7.42 0.82 -6.32
C VAL A 120 8.82 0.87 -5.71
N ILE A 121 9.64 1.79 -6.19
CA ILE A 121 10.96 2.10 -5.68
C ILE A 121 10.90 3.54 -5.17
N THR A 122 11.27 3.74 -3.91
CA THR A 122 11.20 5.05 -3.27
C THR A 122 12.51 5.30 -2.55
N MET A 123 13.04 6.51 -2.68
CA MET A 123 14.33 6.88 -2.11
C MET A 123 14.28 8.27 -1.48
N GLU A 124 14.88 8.38 -0.30
CA GLU A 124 15.09 9.64 0.42
C GLU A 124 16.51 9.66 0.98
N GLY A 125 17.37 10.53 0.46
CA GLY A 125 18.81 10.47 0.72
C GLY A 125 19.39 9.12 0.27
N GLU A 126 20.10 8.44 1.18
CA GLU A 126 20.62 7.09 0.95
C GLU A 126 19.66 5.98 1.37
N TYR A 127 18.53 6.35 2.02
CA TYR A 127 17.52 5.37 2.39
C TYR A 127 16.63 5.02 1.20
N SER A 128 16.37 3.72 1.03
CA SER A 128 15.56 3.21 -0.06
C SER A 128 14.68 2.05 0.39
N CYS A 129 13.53 1.92 -0.26
CA CYS A 129 12.70 0.73 -0.16
C CYS A 129 12.11 0.38 -1.52
N LYS A 130 11.88 -0.92 -1.69
CA LYS A 130 11.35 -1.50 -2.91
C LYS A 130 10.26 -2.50 -2.55
N TYR A 131 9.04 -2.20 -2.99
CA TYR A 131 7.87 -3.05 -2.76
C TYR A 131 7.29 -3.50 -4.09
N ASN A 132 6.91 -4.77 -4.18
CA ASN A 132 6.11 -5.30 -5.26
C ASN A 132 4.66 -5.42 -4.78
N ILE A 133 3.76 -4.74 -5.49
CA ILE A 133 2.34 -4.70 -5.19
C ILE A 133 1.62 -5.49 -6.29
N THR A 134 0.98 -6.60 -5.94
CA THR A 134 0.26 -7.44 -6.89
C THR A 134 -1.23 -7.12 -6.84
N VAL A 135 -1.82 -6.88 -8.00
CA VAL A 135 -3.23 -6.57 -8.21
C VAL A 135 -3.97 -7.88 -8.49
N PRO A 136 -4.99 -8.23 -7.69
CA PRO A 136 -5.78 -9.45 -7.89
C PRO A 136 -6.67 -9.36 -9.12
N GLU A 137 -7.18 -10.51 -9.57
CA GLU A 137 -8.01 -10.60 -10.78
C GLU A 137 -9.39 -9.91 -10.62
N ASP A 138 -9.96 -9.96 -9.43
CA ASP A 138 -11.26 -9.37 -9.05
C ASP A 138 -11.12 -7.95 -8.46
N TYR A 139 -10.04 -7.25 -8.77
CA TYR A 139 -9.83 -5.88 -8.31
C TYR A 139 -10.94 -4.94 -8.83
N PRO A 140 -11.52 -4.05 -7.98
CA PRO A 140 -11.13 -3.65 -6.63
C PRO A 140 -11.84 -4.41 -5.49
N ASP A 141 -12.59 -5.48 -5.76
CA ASP A 141 -13.33 -6.20 -4.73
C ASP A 141 -12.40 -6.93 -3.75
N THR A 142 -11.23 -7.38 -4.23
CA THR A 142 -10.13 -7.83 -3.40
C THR A 142 -9.00 -6.80 -3.34
N ARG A 143 -8.40 -6.64 -2.16
CA ARG A 143 -7.27 -5.73 -1.92
C ARG A 143 -6.02 -6.13 -2.70
N VAL A 144 -5.17 -5.14 -2.99
CA VAL A 144 -3.81 -5.42 -3.45
C VAL A 144 -3.01 -6.17 -2.38
N SER A 145 -2.06 -7.00 -2.80
CA SER A 145 -1.11 -7.66 -1.91
C SER A 145 0.27 -7.02 -2.03
N LEU A 146 0.97 -6.89 -0.90
CA LEU A 146 2.26 -6.22 -0.83
C LEU A 146 3.35 -7.19 -0.38
N THR A 147 4.47 -7.19 -1.11
CA THR A 147 5.69 -7.90 -0.73
C THR A 147 6.89 -6.95 -0.74
N GLU A 148 7.68 -6.99 0.34
CA GLU A 148 8.95 -6.26 0.40
C GLU A 148 9.99 -7.01 -0.45
N VAL A 149 10.62 -6.31 -1.40
CA VAL A 149 11.68 -6.87 -2.24
C VAL A 149 13.05 -6.54 -1.64
N SER A 150 13.25 -5.30 -1.20
CA SER A 150 14.46 -4.86 -0.52
C SER A 150 14.21 -3.57 0.23
N SER A 151 14.90 -3.35 1.34
CA SER A 151 14.87 -2.08 2.07
C SER A 151 16.16 -1.87 2.84
N SER A 152 16.65 -0.63 2.85
CA SER A 152 17.77 -0.21 3.71
C SER A 152 17.31 0.33 5.06
N TYR A 153 16.00 0.34 5.35
CA TYR A 153 15.47 0.81 6.62
C TYR A 153 15.63 -0.23 7.74
N PRO A 154 15.69 0.21 9.02
CA PRO A 154 15.71 -0.70 10.16
C PRO A 154 14.47 -1.60 10.21
N PRO A 155 14.55 -2.80 10.83
CA PRO A 155 13.44 -3.75 10.90
C PRO A 155 12.13 -3.17 11.47
N VAL A 156 12.21 -2.29 12.49
CA VAL A 156 11.00 -1.68 13.09
C VAL A 156 10.23 -0.82 12.08
N VAL A 157 10.95 -0.10 11.22
CA VAL A 157 10.37 0.78 10.19
C VAL A 157 9.80 -0.07 9.06
N ARG A 158 10.53 -1.10 8.63
CA ARG A 158 10.08 -2.06 7.60
C ARG A 158 8.79 -2.75 7.99
N ARG A 159 8.73 -3.31 9.21
CA ARG A 159 7.52 -3.95 9.77
C ARG A 159 6.35 -2.98 9.79
N TRP A 160 6.59 -1.73 10.21
CA TRP A 160 5.54 -0.72 10.24
C TRP A 160 5.04 -0.33 8.84
N LEU A 161 5.94 -0.03 7.90
CA LEU A 161 5.58 0.33 6.52
C LEU A 161 4.72 -0.77 5.88
N LEU A 162 5.16 -2.02 5.97
CA LEU A 162 4.43 -3.14 5.41
C LEU A 162 3.07 -3.34 6.08
N ALA A 163 3.02 -3.37 7.42
CA ALA A 163 1.78 -3.59 8.15
C ALA A 163 0.77 -2.45 7.94
N GLN A 164 1.23 -1.20 7.94
CA GLN A 164 0.37 -0.04 7.73
C GLN A 164 -0.16 0.01 6.30
N ALA A 165 0.66 -0.32 5.31
CA ALA A 165 0.22 -0.41 3.91
C ALA A 165 -0.79 -1.55 3.70
N GLN A 166 -0.58 -2.71 4.31
CA GLN A 166 -1.54 -3.82 4.29
C GLN A 166 -2.87 -3.45 4.97
N GLU A 167 -2.83 -2.73 6.09
CA GLU A 167 -4.05 -2.27 6.77
C GLU A 167 -4.79 -1.20 5.95
N LEU A 168 -4.08 -0.29 5.28
CA LEU A 168 -4.69 0.66 4.33
C LEU A 168 -5.39 -0.08 3.19
N ALA A 169 -4.73 -1.09 2.62
CA ALA A 169 -5.34 -1.91 1.57
C ALA A 169 -6.59 -2.64 2.07
N ARG A 170 -6.54 -3.16 3.31
CA ARG A 170 -7.67 -3.81 3.98
C ARG A 170 -8.86 -2.86 4.14
N GLN A 171 -8.63 -1.64 4.64
CA GLN A 171 -9.68 -0.65 4.88
C GLN A 171 -10.41 -0.19 3.61
N CYS A 172 -9.82 -0.39 2.43
CA CYS A 172 -10.45 -0.09 1.16
C CYS A 172 -11.50 -1.13 0.74
N VAL A 173 -11.36 -2.39 1.15
CA VAL A 173 -12.21 -3.50 0.67
C VAL A 173 -12.97 -4.23 1.78
N GLU A 174 -12.54 -4.09 3.04
CA GLU A 174 -13.19 -4.70 4.19
C GLU A 174 -13.78 -3.63 5.13
N PRO A 175 -14.94 -3.91 5.75
CA PRO A 175 -15.53 -2.99 6.71
C PRO A 175 -14.63 -2.79 7.94
N PRO A 176 -14.80 -1.67 8.65
CA PRO A 176 -14.14 -1.44 9.93
C PRO A 176 -14.45 -2.55 10.93
N THR A 177 -13.45 -3.00 11.70
CA THR A 177 -13.63 -3.99 12.76
C THR A 177 -14.55 -3.51 13.89
N ARG A 178 -14.74 -2.20 14.03
CA ARG A 178 -15.68 -1.56 14.95
C ARG A 178 -16.56 -0.58 14.19
N CYS A 179 -17.80 -0.97 13.91
CA CYS A 179 -18.80 -0.09 13.32
C CYS A 179 -19.42 0.80 14.40
N ARG A 180 -19.51 2.11 14.14
CA ARG A 180 -20.26 3.02 15.00
C ARG A 180 -21.76 2.86 14.73
N PRO A 181 -22.63 2.95 15.75
CA PRO A 181 -24.07 2.98 15.54
C PRO A 181 -24.45 4.13 14.58
N GLY A 182 -25.22 3.82 13.53
CA GLY A 182 -25.67 4.81 12.54
C GLY A 182 -24.66 5.19 11.45
N ALA A 183 -23.52 4.48 11.35
CA ALA A 183 -22.60 4.69 10.22
C ALA A 183 -23.24 4.26 8.88
N PRO A 184 -22.93 4.94 7.76
CA PRO A 184 -23.39 4.52 6.44
C PRO A 184 -22.83 3.14 6.09
N PRO A 185 -23.50 2.40 5.17
CA PRO A 185 -22.98 1.14 4.66
C PRO A 185 -21.56 1.29 4.12
N PHE A 186 -20.73 0.28 4.38
CA PHE A 186 -19.39 0.21 3.81
C PHE A 186 -19.46 0.07 2.28
N VAL A 187 -18.59 0.79 1.59
CA VAL A 187 -18.48 0.75 0.13
C VAL A 187 -17.04 0.43 -0.23
N VAL A 188 -16.85 -0.60 -1.03
CA VAL A 188 -15.56 -1.02 -1.57
C VAL A 188 -14.96 0.11 -2.40
N LYS A 189 -13.65 0.32 -2.25
CA LYS A 189 -12.88 1.33 -3.00
C LYS A 189 -11.59 0.71 -3.52
N PRO A 190 -11.06 1.24 -4.63
CA PRO A 190 -9.71 0.90 -5.08
C PRO A 190 -8.67 1.19 -3.99
N SER A 191 -7.68 0.29 -3.86
CA SER A 191 -6.69 0.27 -2.78
C SER A 191 -5.26 0.58 -3.22
N LEU A 192 -4.96 0.54 -4.52
CA LEU A 192 -3.59 0.73 -5.02
C LEU A 192 -3.07 2.14 -4.75
N LEU A 193 -3.83 3.17 -5.13
CA LEU A 193 -3.46 4.57 -4.96
C LEU A 193 -3.21 4.95 -3.49
N PRO A 194 -4.12 4.71 -2.52
CA PRO A 194 -3.89 5.08 -1.13
C PRO A 194 -2.68 4.37 -0.52
N VAL A 195 -2.45 3.12 -0.89
CA VAL A 195 -1.30 2.32 -0.45
C VAL A 195 0.02 2.92 -0.95
N VAL A 196 0.14 3.14 -2.25
CA VAL A 196 1.37 3.68 -2.84
C VAL A 196 1.63 5.09 -2.34
N LYS A 197 0.59 5.93 -2.22
CA LYS A 197 0.70 7.28 -1.68
C LYS A 197 1.26 7.28 -0.26
N PHE A 198 0.75 6.41 0.62
CA PHE A 198 1.28 6.24 1.96
C PHE A 198 2.76 5.87 1.96
N LEU A 199 3.16 4.90 1.12
CA LEU A 199 4.56 4.47 1.04
C LEU A 199 5.48 5.63 0.65
N LEU A 200 5.10 6.41 -0.37
CA LEU A 200 5.87 7.59 -0.81
C LEU A 200 6.01 8.61 0.33
N GLU A 201 4.89 9.04 0.92
CA GLU A 201 4.88 10.05 1.98
C GLU A 201 5.65 9.59 3.23
N ALA A 202 5.44 8.34 3.65
CA ALA A 202 6.10 7.80 4.83
C ALA A 202 7.61 7.74 4.63
N VAL A 203 8.08 7.17 3.51
CA VAL A 203 9.51 6.99 3.21
C VAL A 203 10.23 8.32 3.12
N HIS A 204 9.62 9.36 2.53
CA HIS A 204 10.24 10.69 2.48
C HIS A 204 10.29 11.38 3.85
N SER A 205 9.40 11.04 4.77
CA SER A 205 9.34 11.67 6.10
C SER A 205 10.29 11.04 7.13
N ILE A 206 10.58 9.74 7.00
CA ILE A 206 11.27 8.96 8.04
C ILE A 206 12.73 9.44 8.28
N PRO A 207 13.58 9.68 7.27
CA PRO A 207 14.97 10.09 7.52
C PRO A 207 15.11 11.40 8.30
N ALA A 208 14.14 12.31 8.15
CA ALA A 208 14.09 13.57 8.88
C ALA A 208 13.45 13.46 10.27
N ALA A 209 12.98 12.28 10.68
CA ALA A 209 12.32 12.10 11.96
C ALA A 209 13.28 12.33 13.14
N VAL A 210 12.88 13.21 14.05
CA VAL A 210 13.66 13.55 15.25
C VAL A 210 13.15 12.81 16.47
N CYS A 211 14.07 12.50 17.38
CA CYS A 211 13.76 11.85 18.65
C CYS A 211 13.05 12.84 19.57
N GLY A 212 11.89 12.46 20.09
CA GLY A 212 11.12 13.33 21.00
C GLY A 212 11.82 13.71 22.31
N VAL A 213 12.87 12.99 22.73
CA VAL A 213 13.63 13.29 23.97
C VAL A 213 14.87 14.14 23.70
N CYS A 214 15.75 13.70 22.80
CA CYS A 214 17.04 14.37 22.58
C CYS A 214 17.04 15.33 21.39
N CYS A 215 15.94 15.42 20.64
CA CYS A 215 15.75 16.30 19.47
C CYS A 215 16.75 16.11 18.33
N ARG A 216 17.54 15.02 18.33
CA ARG A 216 18.42 14.61 17.23
C ARG A 216 17.68 13.69 16.26
N THR A 217 18.14 13.61 15.01
CA THR A 217 17.62 12.66 14.01
C THR A 217 17.70 11.23 14.53
N CYS A 218 16.61 10.47 14.38
CA CYS A 218 16.55 9.08 14.86
C CYS A 218 17.32 8.10 13.99
N LEU A 219 17.53 8.47 12.72
CA LEU A 219 18.30 7.68 11.78
C LEU A 219 19.64 8.37 11.50
N PRO A 220 20.73 7.59 11.36
CA PRO A 220 21.99 8.13 10.86
C PRO A 220 21.85 8.55 9.39
N PRO A 221 22.76 9.39 8.86
CA PRO A 221 22.72 9.81 7.46
C PRO A 221 22.89 8.63 6.49
N HIS A 222 23.71 7.65 6.85
CA HIS A 222 24.00 6.47 6.03
C HIS A 222 23.29 5.23 6.61
N PRO A 223 22.54 4.45 5.80
CA PRO A 223 21.86 3.25 6.28
C PRO A 223 22.81 2.17 6.84
N GLN A 224 24.08 2.19 6.45
CA GLN A 224 25.10 1.25 6.94
C GLN A 224 25.44 1.48 8.41
N ASP A 225 25.22 2.69 8.91
CA ASP A 225 25.47 3.08 10.30
C ASP A 225 24.28 2.72 11.22
N VAL A 226 23.19 2.19 10.66
CA VAL A 226 22.04 1.73 11.44
C VAL A 226 22.49 0.56 12.32
N PRO A 227 22.28 0.62 13.64
CA PRO A 227 22.65 -0.47 14.53
C PRO A 227 22.00 -1.80 14.11
N SER A 228 22.79 -2.88 14.14
CA SER A 228 22.29 -4.20 13.75
C SER A 228 21.33 -4.80 14.78
N SER A 229 21.45 -4.41 16.04
CA SER A 229 20.58 -4.87 17.14
C SER A 229 19.46 -3.87 17.43
N GLU A 230 18.24 -4.38 17.63
CA GLU A 230 17.08 -3.56 18.06
C GLU A 230 17.14 -3.16 19.56
N ASP A 231 18.13 -3.66 20.30
CA ASP A 231 18.38 -3.28 21.69
C ASP A 231 19.57 -2.32 21.81
N ASP A 232 20.18 -1.94 20.69
CA ASP A 232 21.24 -0.94 20.68
C ASP A 232 20.70 0.43 21.16
N PRO A 233 21.44 1.19 21.98
CA PRO A 233 21.01 2.50 22.47
C PRO A 233 20.54 3.49 21.39
N LEU A 234 21.15 3.45 20.21
CA LEU A 234 20.86 4.32 19.07
C LEU A 234 19.89 3.67 18.06
N SER A 235 19.45 2.44 18.29
CA SER A 235 18.38 1.84 17.47
C SER A 235 17.10 2.68 17.59
N VAL A 236 16.34 2.71 16.50
CA VAL A 236 15.11 3.50 16.45
C VAL A 236 13.92 2.70 16.98
N GLU A 237 13.06 3.37 17.72
CA GLU A 237 11.76 2.88 18.18
C GLU A 237 10.65 3.79 17.66
N ARG A 238 9.50 3.21 17.32
CA ARG A 238 8.33 3.96 16.88
C ARG A 238 7.18 3.73 17.85
N VAL A 239 6.69 4.80 18.48
CA VAL A 239 5.54 4.71 19.39
C VAL A 239 4.23 4.75 18.60
N TYR A 240 3.13 4.31 19.23
CA TYR A 240 1.83 4.16 18.55
C TYR A 240 1.28 5.45 17.94
N CYS A 241 1.59 6.62 18.53
CA CYS A 241 1.19 7.92 17.95
C CYS A 241 2.01 8.31 16.70
N GLY A 242 2.99 7.50 16.30
CA GLY A 242 3.74 7.62 15.06
C GLY A 242 5.07 8.35 15.13
N HIS A 243 5.43 8.88 16.30
CA HIS A 243 6.70 9.55 16.52
C HIS A 243 7.83 8.55 16.82
N PHE A 244 9.06 8.97 16.53
CA PHE A 244 10.26 8.15 16.66
C PHE A 244 11.10 8.57 17.87
N TYR A 245 11.83 7.60 18.42
CA TYR A 245 12.75 7.79 19.53
C TYR A 245 13.97 6.89 19.34
N HIS A 246 15.12 7.30 19.87
CA HIS A 246 16.21 6.35 20.11
C HIS A 246 15.80 5.40 21.25
N HIS A 247 16.19 4.14 21.18
CA HIS A 247 15.86 3.11 22.15
C HIS A 247 16.26 3.52 23.57
N ALA A 248 17.52 3.94 23.78
CA ALA A 248 17.98 4.37 25.11
C ALA A 248 17.25 5.61 25.62
N CYS A 249 16.90 6.54 24.73
CA CYS A 249 16.13 7.73 25.10
C CYS A 249 14.72 7.34 25.57
N LEU A 250 14.04 6.47 24.82
CA LEU A 250 12.69 6.02 25.18
C LEU A 250 12.70 5.17 26.45
N ASP A 251 13.66 4.25 26.57
CA ASP A 251 13.83 3.39 27.75
C ASP A 251 14.04 4.22 29.01
N THR A 252 14.96 5.18 28.95
CA THR A 252 15.26 6.09 30.06
C THR A 252 14.03 6.94 30.41
N TYR A 253 13.35 7.49 29.41
CA TYR A 253 12.18 8.34 29.63
C TYR A 253 11.03 7.55 30.28
N ILE A 254 10.77 6.32 29.84
CA ILE A 254 9.70 5.49 30.41
C ILE A 254 10.01 5.09 31.85
N LYS A 255 11.29 4.86 32.18
CA LYS A 255 11.73 4.37 33.50
C LYS A 255 12.05 5.47 34.53
N THR A 256 12.02 6.75 34.16
CA THR A 256 12.25 7.88 35.06
C THR A 256 10.95 8.60 35.40
N PRO A 257 10.78 9.26 36.56
CA PRO A 257 9.59 10.05 36.88
C PRO A 257 9.47 11.30 35.98
N PRO A 258 8.29 11.93 35.89
CA PRO A 258 7.04 11.60 36.56
C PRO A 258 6.30 10.41 35.91
N PHE A 259 5.63 9.60 36.73
CA PHE A 259 4.80 8.47 36.29
C PHE A 259 3.29 8.75 36.36
N ALA A 260 2.89 9.77 37.13
CA ALA A 260 1.49 10.17 37.29
C ALA A 260 0.84 10.50 35.94
N GLY A 261 -0.35 9.97 35.68
CA GLY A 261 -1.06 10.12 34.40
C GLY A 261 -0.52 9.26 33.25
N GLY A 262 0.62 8.59 33.44
CA GLY A 262 1.33 7.84 32.40
C GLY A 262 2.22 8.71 31.52
N LYS A 263 3.10 8.08 30.75
CA LYS A 263 4.08 8.76 29.89
C LYS A 263 3.42 9.31 28.63
N THR A 264 3.76 10.53 28.25
CA THR A 264 3.22 11.22 27.08
C THR A 264 4.31 11.46 26.04
N CYS A 265 3.91 11.49 24.78
CA CYS A 265 4.82 11.76 23.67
C CYS A 265 5.21 13.25 23.69
N HIS A 266 6.50 13.55 23.63
CA HIS A 266 7.00 14.92 23.65
C HIS A 266 6.58 15.73 22.40
N SER A 267 6.28 15.05 21.30
CA SER A 267 5.91 15.70 20.04
C SER A 267 4.41 16.01 19.92
N CYS A 268 3.52 15.19 20.49
CA CYS A 268 2.06 15.32 20.31
C CYS A 268 1.24 15.21 21.60
N SER A 269 1.88 15.06 22.75
CA SER A 269 1.26 14.92 24.09
C SER A 269 0.33 13.71 24.27
N LEU A 270 0.13 12.87 23.26
CA LEU A 270 -0.62 11.62 23.39
C LEU A 270 0.11 10.62 24.30
N LYS A 271 -0.65 9.84 25.07
CA LYS A 271 -0.10 8.79 25.92
C LYS A 271 0.69 7.77 25.11
N ILE A 272 1.92 7.48 25.55
CA ILE A 272 2.79 6.51 24.92
C ILE A 272 2.29 5.11 25.23
N TYR A 273 2.10 4.34 24.16
CA TYR A 273 1.96 2.90 24.20
C TYR A 273 3.11 2.31 23.37
N HIS A 274 3.71 1.21 23.85
CA HIS A 274 4.77 0.50 23.16
C HIS A 274 4.85 -0.95 23.64
N ASP A 275 5.12 -1.90 22.74
CA ASP A 275 5.08 -3.32 23.07
C ASP A 275 6.22 -3.78 24.00
N LYS A 276 7.40 -3.18 23.89
CA LYS A 276 8.56 -3.48 24.78
C LYS A 276 8.35 -2.99 26.23
N TRP A 277 7.50 -1.98 26.45
CA TRP A 277 7.30 -1.35 27.77
C TRP A 277 5.86 -1.47 28.28
N LYS A 278 5.37 -2.71 28.40
CA LYS A 278 4.04 -3.03 28.97
C LYS A 278 4.06 -3.03 30.51
N LEU A 279 4.44 -1.92 31.13
CA LEU A 279 4.48 -1.79 32.59
C LEU A 279 3.44 -0.78 33.08
N SER A 280 2.73 -1.11 34.16
CA SER A 280 1.81 -0.18 34.81
C SER A 280 2.60 0.95 35.49
N PRO A 281 2.08 2.19 35.55
CA PRO A 281 2.77 3.29 36.23
C PRO A 281 3.17 2.96 37.67
N ALA A 282 2.29 2.29 38.42
CA ALA A 282 2.56 1.86 39.79
C ALA A 282 3.76 0.90 39.90
N LEU A 283 3.89 -0.05 38.96
CA LEU A 283 5.02 -0.98 38.95
C LEU A 283 6.34 -0.28 38.59
N VAL A 284 6.31 0.66 37.64
CA VAL A 284 7.51 1.42 37.26
C VAL A 284 7.93 2.33 38.41
N GLU A 285 6.99 2.98 39.08
CA GLU A 285 7.22 3.82 40.25
C GLU A 285 7.84 3.05 41.42
N ALA A 286 7.29 1.88 41.75
CA ALA A 286 7.86 1.02 42.80
C ALA A 286 9.29 0.58 42.48
N ARG A 287 9.57 0.21 41.22
CA ARG A 287 10.93 -0.15 40.77
C ARG A 287 11.88 1.04 40.85
N TRP A 288 11.43 2.23 40.47
CA TRP A 288 12.24 3.45 40.56
C TRP A 288 12.52 3.83 42.02
N ALA A 289 11.52 3.77 42.89
CA ALA A 289 11.67 4.03 44.32
C ALA A 289 12.67 3.07 44.98
N HIS A 290 12.60 1.78 44.65
CA HIS A 290 13.56 0.78 45.12
C HIS A 290 14.98 1.05 44.60
N LYS A 291 15.13 1.43 43.33
CA LYS A 291 16.44 1.81 42.75
C LYS A 291 17.01 3.03 43.48
N GLN A 292 16.19 4.04 43.77
CA GLN A 292 16.59 5.24 44.51
C GLN A 292 16.92 4.97 45.97
N ALA A 293 16.21 4.05 46.64
CA ALA A 293 16.55 3.65 48.01
C ALA A 293 17.92 2.98 48.05
N ARG A 294 18.18 2.03 47.15
CA ARG A 294 19.47 1.36 47.04
C ARG A 294 20.62 2.32 46.70
N GLN A 295 20.38 3.31 45.85
CA GLN A 295 21.40 4.32 45.53
C GLN A 295 21.73 5.17 46.76
N ARG A 296 20.73 5.60 47.54
CA ARG A 296 20.93 6.33 48.80
C ARG A 296 21.74 5.53 49.81
N GLU A 297 21.44 4.24 49.98
CA GLU A 297 22.22 3.36 50.86
C GLU A 297 23.70 3.26 50.43
N LEU A 298 23.95 3.22 49.12
CA LEU A 298 25.29 3.19 48.55
C LEU A 298 26.04 4.51 48.76
N ASP A 299 25.37 5.63 48.53
CA ASP A 299 25.94 6.96 48.71
C ASP A 299 26.25 7.21 50.21
N GLU A 300 25.33 6.83 51.11
CA GLU A 300 25.56 6.88 52.57
C GLU A 300 26.74 6.00 53.00
N ALA A 301 26.92 4.82 52.39
CA ALA A 301 28.06 3.97 52.65
C ALA A 301 29.38 4.60 52.14
N ILE A 302 29.38 5.23 50.96
CA ILE A 302 30.55 5.94 50.42
C ILE A 302 30.92 7.11 51.33
N ASP A 303 29.94 7.92 51.75
CA ASP A 303 30.14 9.05 52.66
C ASP A 303 30.67 8.60 54.03
N PHE A 304 30.31 7.39 54.50
CA PHE A 304 30.88 6.82 55.72
C PHE A 304 32.39 6.47 55.58
N PHE A 305 32.87 6.18 54.37
CA PHE A 305 34.26 5.84 54.09
C PHE A 305 35.12 7.01 53.58
N ALA A 306 34.54 8.20 53.38
CA ALA A 306 35.22 9.42 52.95
C ALA A 306 35.67 10.29 54.13
#